data_AF-A0A964EVA0-F1
#
_entry.id   AF-A0A964EVA0-F1
#
_cell.length_a   1.000
_cell.length_b   1.000
_cell.length_c   1.000
_cell.angle_alpha   90.00
_cell.angle_beta   90.00
_cell.angle_gamma   90.00
#
_symmetry.space_group_name_H-M   'P 1'
#
loop_
_entity.id
_entity.type
_entity.pdbx_description
1 polymer ?
#
loop_
_entity_poly.entity_id
_entity_poly.type
_entity_poly.pdbx_seq_one_letter_code
_entity_poly.pdbx_strand_id
1 'polypeptide(L)'
;MFDVSRMPLKTRLILRVPWLLGVLGLGRLAVEGLIRLSPKASRRAGQRAFEGYVPDEHDLIVASFPKSGTNWTLQLTAQLLGGGEVDFEHIHDVVPWPDGPVSLDAALHRRPTTGMRAIKTHLPAEDIPLDDRARYIVVMRDPKDVYVSAYHFFGGVARGIIGTFLTPEAWYKRFLAAKGPMNNWADFAAGWWALRDRENVMILTYAQLKADPAAALERIAAFTDTPLSPELKASVLERSGFAWMKAHEDRFMPVLPHWRGAPGTMLRAGKRGGAREMLDDAQRAQIDATMRARLLELGSDLPYDALFGERATDSSSSRKMLA
;
A
#
# COMPACT_ATOMS: atom_id res chain seq x y z
N MET A 1 2.45 5.58 -20.99
CA MET A 1 3.95 5.44 -20.88
C MET A 1 4.57 6.80 -20.47
N PHE A 2 5.21 6.93 -19.31
CA PHE A 2 5.69 8.25 -18.80
C PHE A 2 7.08 8.63 -19.34
N ASP A 3 7.17 9.76 -20.05
CA ASP A 3 8.40 10.24 -20.67
C ASP A 3 9.30 11.00 -19.67
N VAL A 4 10.41 10.38 -19.28
CA VAL A 4 11.42 10.94 -18.35
C VAL A 4 12.09 12.20 -18.90
N SER A 5 12.03 12.44 -20.22
CA SER A 5 12.55 13.65 -20.85
C SER A 5 11.80 14.91 -20.41
N ARG A 6 10.54 14.77 -20.00
CA ARG A 6 9.66 15.85 -19.52
C ARG A 6 9.91 16.26 -18.07
N MET A 7 10.76 15.55 -17.34
CA MET A 7 11.13 15.93 -15.96
C MET A 7 12.12 17.10 -15.94
N PRO A 8 12.07 17.98 -14.92
CA PRO A 8 13.05 19.02 -14.72
C PRO A 8 14.49 18.46 -14.69
N LEU A 9 15.45 19.18 -15.28
CA LEU A 9 16.84 18.74 -15.41
C LEU A 9 17.47 18.37 -14.06
N LYS A 10 17.13 19.10 -12.98
CA LYS A 10 17.57 18.80 -11.60
C LYS A 10 17.11 17.42 -11.13
N THR A 11 15.85 17.06 -11.38
CA THR A 11 15.28 15.75 -11.04
C THR A 11 15.97 14.64 -11.84
N ARG A 12 16.22 14.87 -13.14
CA ARG A 12 16.95 13.94 -14.01
C ARG A 12 18.39 13.70 -13.54
N LEU A 13 19.06 14.73 -13.02
CA LEU A 13 20.43 14.62 -12.49
C LEU A 13 20.46 13.83 -11.17
N ILE A 14 19.55 14.14 -10.24
CA ILE A 14 19.41 13.44 -8.94
C ILE A 14 19.17 11.95 -9.15
N LEU A 15 18.35 11.58 -10.13
CA LEU A 15 18.04 10.19 -10.45
C LEU A 15 19.22 9.41 -11.06
N ARG A 16 20.26 10.09 -11.58
CA ARG A 16 21.47 9.47 -12.15
C ARG A 16 22.59 9.21 -11.13
N VAL A 17 22.57 9.93 -10.01
CA VAL A 17 23.59 9.82 -8.95
C VAL A 17 23.67 8.40 -8.36
N PRO A 18 22.55 7.71 -8.04
CA PRO A 18 22.61 6.35 -7.50
C PRO A 18 23.23 5.33 -8.46
N TRP A 19 23.02 5.48 -9.77
CA TRP A 19 23.61 4.60 -10.78
C TRP A 19 25.12 4.82 -10.91
N LEU A 20 25.56 6.07 -11.01
CA LEU A 20 26.99 6.43 -11.04
C LEU A 20 27.73 5.90 -9.81
N LEU A 21 27.11 6.02 -8.63
CA LEU A 21 27.67 5.49 -7.40
C LEU A 21 27.66 3.95 -7.36
N GLY A 22 26.64 3.31 -7.97
CA GLY A 22 26.59 1.87 -8.16
C GLY A 22 27.71 1.33 -9.04
N VAL A 23 28.00 2.00 -10.17
CA VAL A 23 29.10 1.65 -11.08
C VAL A 23 30.48 1.81 -10.41
N LEU A 24 30.62 2.76 -9.48
CA LEU A 24 31.87 3.03 -8.76
C LEU A 24 32.08 2.17 -7.50
N GLY A 25 31.24 1.18 -7.23
CA GLY A 25 31.33 0.36 -6.01
C GLY A 25 30.93 1.10 -4.72
N LEU A 26 30.49 2.35 -4.82
CA LEU A 26 29.96 3.18 -3.74
C LEU A 26 28.43 3.05 -3.60
N GLY A 27 27.83 2.05 -4.25
CA GLY A 27 26.39 1.79 -4.23
C GLY A 27 25.85 1.67 -2.80
N ARG A 28 26.63 1.10 -1.88
CA ARG A 28 26.29 1.05 -0.45
C ARG A 28 26.14 2.44 0.17
N LEU A 29 27.01 3.41 -0.13
CA LEU A 29 26.92 4.78 0.39
C LEU A 29 25.81 5.58 -0.30
N ALA A 30 25.53 5.30 -1.58
CA ALA A 30 24.39 5.87 -2.30
C ALA A 30 23.07 5.38 -1.73
N VAL A 31 22.98 4.08 -1.45
CA VAL A 31 21.84 3.41 -0.83
C VAL A 31 21.69 3.90 0.59
N GLU A 32 22.74 3.89 1.41
CA GLU A 32 22.73 4.49 2.74
C GLU A 32 22.36 5.97 2.69
N GLY A 33 22.77 6.74 1.68
CA GLY A 33 22.41 8.14 1.47
C GLY A 33 20.95 8.36 1.08
N LEU A 34 20.42 7.58 0.12
CA LEU A 34 19.01 7.58 -0.28
C LEU A 34 18.10 7.12 0.86
N ILE A 35 18.61 6.21 1.69
CA ILE A 35 17.98 5.69 2.90
C ILE A 35 18.13 6.66 4.09
N ARG A 36 19.17 7.51 4.09
CA ARG A 36 19.43 8.59 5.07
C ARG A 36 18.70 9.89 4.70
N LEU A 37 18.10 10.02 3.52
CA LEU A 37 17.00 10.96 3.32
C LEU A 37 15.95 10.62 4.38
N SER A 38 15.96 11.37 5.47
CA SER A 38 15.42 10.86 6.72
C SER A 38 13.92 10.56 6.57
N PRO A 39 13.36 9.60 7.32
CA PRO A 39 11.91 9.41 7.35
C PRO A 39 11.14 10.72 7.63
N LYS A 40 11.76 11.69 8.32
CA LYS A 40 11.21 13.04 8.49
C LYS A 40 11.19 13.84 7.19
N ALA A 41 12.18 13.71 6.31
CA ALA A 41 12.20 14.38 5.00
C ALA A 41 11.16 13.78 4.06
N SER A 42 10.98 12.44 4.05
CA SER A 42 9.91 11.78 3.28
C SER A 42 8.52 12.12 3.82
N ARG A 43 8.35 12.11 5.15
CA ARG A 43 7.09 12.50 5.81
C ARG A 43 6.73 13.96 5.55
N ARG A 44 7.68 14.88 5.67
CA ARG A 44 7.49 16.30 5.34
C ARG A 44 7.20 16.53 3.85
N ALA A 45 7.85 15.78 2.96
CA ALA A 45 7.54 15.84 1.54
C ALA A 45 6.11 15.36 1.26
N GLY A 46 5.66 14.30 1.94
CA GLY A 46 4.27 13.84 1.89
C GLY A 46 3.27 14.85 2.42
N GLN A 47 3.52 15.44 3.60
CA GLN A 47 2.66 16.50 4.17
C GLN A 47 2.54 17.70 3.22
N ARG A 48 3.65 18.13 2.60
CA ARG A 48 3.66 19.19 1.60
C ARG A 48 2.86 18.85 0.34
N ALA A 49 2.70 17.57 0.02
CA ALA A 49 1.91 17.17 -1.13
C ALA A 49 0.40 17.41 -0.94
N PHE A 50 -0.05 17.58 0.30
CA PHE A 50 -1.40 17.98 0.64
C PHE A 50 -1.50 19.48 1.03
N GLU A 51 -0.43 20.26 0.87
CA GLU A 51 -0.44 21.68 1.21
C GLU A 51 -1.43 22.44 0.33
N GLY A 52 -2.37 23.15 0.96
CA GLY A 52 -3.44 23.88 0.27
C GLY A 52 -4.59 23.00 -0.26
N TYR A 53 -4.50 21.68 -0.14
CA TYR A 53 -5.59 20.77 -0.48
C TYR A 53 -6.60 20.71 0.66
N VAL A 54 -7.88 20.88 0.34
CA VAL A 54 -9.00 20.75 1.26
C VAL A 54 -9.90 19.64 0.72
N PRO A 55 -10.04 18.51 1.44
CA PRO A 55 -10.95 17.45 1.04
C PRO A 55 -12.41 17.96 0.96
N ASP A 56 -13.17 17.45 -0.01
CA ASP A 56 -14.59 17.77 -0.19
C ASP A 56 -15.46 16.50 -0.24
N GLU A 57 -16.78 16.67 -0.37
CA GLU A 57 -17.78 15.60 -0.44
C GLU A 57 -17.59 14.63 -1.63
N HIS A 58 -16.77 14.99 -2.61
CA HIS A 58 -16.45 14.14 -3.74
C HIS A 58 -15.16 13.33 -3.53
N ASP A 59 -14.46 13.51 -2.42
CA ASP A 59 -13.18 12.83 -2.18
C ASP A 59 -13.34 11.51 -1.43
N LEU A 60 -12.78 10.45 -2.01
CA LEU A 60 -12.56 9.17 -1.36
C LEU A 60 -11.06 8.93 -1.19
N ILE A 61 -10.53 9.18 0.00
CA ILE A 61 -9.12 8.95 0.29
C ILE A 61 -8.91 7.47 0.61
N VAL A 62 -8.11 6.78 -0.19
CA VAL A 62 -7.72 5.39 0.00
C VAL A 62 -6.33 5.33 0.62
N ALA A 63 -6.30 5.13 1.93
CA ALA A 63 -5.10 4.98 2.72
C ALA A 63 -4.72 3.51 2.91
N SER A 64 -3.43 3.19 2.78
CA SER A 64 -2.93 1.87 3.14
C SER A 64 -1.47 1.94 3.53
N PHE A 65 -1.03 1.13 4.48
CA PHE A 65 0.41 0.95 4.65
C PHE A 65 0.96 0.28 3.38
N PRO A 66 2.13 0.69 2.85
CA PRO A 66 2.67 0.10 1.63
C PRO A 66 2.63 -1.44 1.68
N LYS A 67 2.21 -2.04 0.56
CA LYS A 67 2.07 -3.51 0.41
C LYS A 67 0.91 -4.16 1.19
N SER A 68 -0.06 -3.36 1.62
CA SER A 68 -1.29 -3.86 2.30
C SER A 68 -2.48 -4.11 1.37
N GLY A 69 -2.26 -4.18 0.06
CA GLY A 69 -3.34 -4.38 -0.93
C GLY A 69 -3.73 -3.14 -1.73
N THR A 70 -2.92 -2.07 -1.64
CA THR A 70 -3.16 -0.76 -2.26
C THR A 70 -3.72 -0.85 -3.67
N ASN A 71 -3.00 -1.43 -4.63
CA ASN A 71 -3.46 -1.48 -6.03
C ASN A 71 -4.78 -2.21 -6.22
N TRP A 72 -5.06 -3.23 -5.40
CA TRP A 72 -6.32 -3.94 -5.48
C TRP A 72 -7.47 -3.06 -5.00
N THR A 73 -7.28 -2.36 -3.88
CA THR A 73 -8.27 -1.41 -3.38
C THR A 73 -8.46 -0.25 -4.35
N LEU A 74 -7.38 0.30 -4.93
CA LEU A 74 -7.50 1.36 -5.94
C LEU A 74 -8.28 0.88 -7.15
N GLN A 75 -8.02 -0.34 -7.63
CA GLN A 75 -8.74 -0.92 -8.76
C GLN A 75 -10.22 -1.11 -8.44
N LEU A 76 -10.54 -1.68 -7.26
CA LEU A 76 -11.93 -1.82 -6.80
C LEU A 76 -12.64 -0.47 -6.76
N THR A 77 -12.03 0.55 -6.15
CA THR A 77 -12.64 1.88 -6.03
C THR A 77 -12.74 2.59 -7.38
N ALA A 78 -11.70 2.51 -8.24
CA ALA A 78 -11.73 3.16 -9.53
C ALA A 78 -12.81 2.58 -10.44
N GLN A 79 -12.92 1.24 -10.51
CA GLN A 79 -13.96 0.59 -11.28
C GLN A 79 -15.35 0.89 -10.70
N LEU A 80 -15.54 0.78 -9.39
CA LEU A 80 -16.83 1.08 -8.75
C LEU A 80 -17.29 2.52 -9.04
N LEU A 81 -16.44 3.52 -8.77
CA LEU A 81 -16.79 4.93 -8.89
C LEU A 81 -16.98 5.39 -10.35
N GLY A 82 -16.36 4.68 -11.30
CA GLY A 82 -16.45 4.99 -12.73
C GLY A 82 -17.37 4.07 -13.53
N GLY A 83 -18.24 3.29 -12.88
CA GLY A 83 -19.29 2.51 -13.57
C GLY A 83 -18.86 1.15 -14.11
N GLY A 84 -17.76 0.60 -13.61
CA GLY A 84 -17.34 -0.79 -13.84
C GLY A 84 -16.49 -1.01 -15.08
N GLU A 85 -16.36 -0.03 -15.96
CA GLU A 85 -15.64 -0.21 -17.23
C GLU A 85 -14.50 0.79 -17.44
N VAL A 86 -14.01 1.39 -16.36
CA VAL A 86 -12.94 2.40 -16.44
C VAL A 86 -11.69 1.80 -17.06
N ASP A 87 -11.22 2.43 -18.13
CA ASP A 87 -9.96 2.10 -18.79
C ASP A 87 -8.92 3.20 -18.53
N PHE A 88 -7.65 2.79 -18.44
CA PHE A 88 -6.51 3.65 -18.16
C PHE A 88 -5.21 2.97 -18.58
N GLU A 89 -4.18 3.75 -18.93
CA GLU A 89 -2.85 3.22 -19.18
C GLU A 89 -2.15 2.88 -17.85
N HIS A 90 -2.37 3.71 -16.84
CA HIS A 90 -1.83 3.53 -15.51
C HIS A 90 -2.88 3.88 -14.46
N ILE A 91 -2.92 3.13 -13.34
CA ILE A 91 -3.90 3.38 -12.26
C ILE A 91 -3.87 4.83 -11.75
N HIS A 92 -2.69 5.45 -11.80
CA HIS A 92 -2.51 6.86 -11.41
C HIS A 92 -2.99 7.90 -12.43
N ASP A 93 -3.48 7.48 -13.59
CA ASP A 93 -4.20 8.36 -14.52
C ASP A 93 -5.61 8.69 -13.98
N VAL A 94 -6.16 7.80 -13.14
CA VAL A 94 -7.52 7.93 -12.58
C VAL A 94 -7.53 8.01 -11.05
N VAL A 95 -6.44 7.63 -10.38
CA VAL A 95 -6.26 7.75 -8.93
C VAL A 95 -4.94 8.48 -8.61
N PRO A 96 -4.94 9.78 -8.28
CA PRO A 96 -3.74 10.53 -7.96
C PRO A 96 -3.05 9.97 -6.71
N TRP A 97 -1.75 10.25 -6.57
CA TRP A 97 -0.96 9.87 -5.41
C TRP A 97 -0.07 11.04 -4.95
N PRO A 98 -0.67 12.06 -4.28
CA PRO A 98 0.03 13.26 -3.80
C PRO A 98 1.36 13.00 -3.12
N ASP A 99 1.40 12.11 -2.11
CA ASP A 99 2.61 11.77 -1.35
C ASP A 99 3.60 10.87 -2.12
N GLY A 100 3.36 10.68 -3.42
CA GLY A 100 4.21 9.95 -4.36
C GLY A 100 4.63 10.79 -5.56
N PRO A 101 4.92 10.14 -6.71
CA PRO A 101 5.44 10.82 -7.88
C PRO A 101 4.36 11.51 -8.74
N VAL A 102 3.08 11.46 -8.36
CA VAL A 102 1.94 11.97 -9.16
C VAL A 102 1.16 13.00 -8.36
N SER A 103 1.23 14.27 -8.78
CA SER A 103 0.55 15.38 -8.08
C SER A 103 -0.98 15.29 -8.16
N LEU A 104 -1.66 15.94 -7.20
CA LEU A 104 -3.13 16.06 -7.15
C LEU A 104 -3.74 16.74 -8.37
N ASP A 105 -3.00 17.65 -9.02
CA ASP A 105 -3.46 18.46 -10.16
C ASP A 105 -4.03 17.62 -11.32
N ALA A 106 -3.50 16.41 -11.55
CA ALA A 106 -3.97 15.53 -12.62
C ALA A 106 -5.40 14.99 -12.39
N ALA A 107 -5.87 14.95 -11.14
CA ALA A 107 -7.10 14.26 -10.75
C ALA A 107 -8.25 15.18 -10.34
N LEU A 108 -7.96 16.42 -9.93
CA LEU A 108 -9.02 17.40 -9.62
C LEU A 108 -9.94 17.68 -10.83
N HIS A 109 -9.45 17.44 -12.05
CA HIS A 109 -10.18 17.68 -13.29
C HIS A 109 -10.95 16.48 -13.84
N ARG A 110 -10.73 15.26 -13.31
CA ARG A 110 -11.43 14.05 -13.77
C ARG A 110 -12.46 13.62 -12.73
N ARG A 111 -13.74 13.77 -13.06
CA ARG A 111 -14.85 13.28 -12.24
C ARG A 111 -15.34 11.94 -12.80
N PRO A 112 -15.25 10.85 -12.02
CA PRO A 112 -15.89 9.57 -12.36
C PRO A 112 -17.42 9.69 -12.47
N THR A 113 -18.07 8.64 -12.95
CA THR A 113 -19.53 8.55 -13.18
C THR A 113 -20.35 8.89 -11.93
N THR A 114 -19.88 8.48 -10.75
CA THR A 114 -20.52 8.79 -9.46
C THR A 114 -20.32 10.22 -8.99
N GLY A 115 -19.43 10.99 -9.63
CA GLY A 115 -19.00 12.31 -9.18
C GLY A 115 -17.92 12.29 -8.09
N MET A 116 -17.67 11.13 -7.46
CA MET A 116 -16.61 10.94 -6.46
C MET A 116 -15.28 10.52 -7.10
N ARG A 117 -14.15 10.98 -6.56
CA ARG A 117 -12.79 10.66 -7.01
C ARG A 117 -12.00 9.97 -5.90
N ALA A 118 -11.33 8.85 -6.25
CA ALA A 118 -10.46 8.15 -5.32
C ALA A 118 -9.08 8.80 -5.30
N ILE A 119 -8.46 8.99 -4.13
CA ILE A 119 -7.12 9.58 -3.95
C ILE A 119 -6.28 8.62 -3.10
N LYS A 120 -5.10 8.23 -3.58
CA LYS A 120 -4.20 7.32 -2.84
C LYS A 120 -3.37 8.08 -1.82
N THR A 121 -3.17 7.49 -0.64
CA THR A 121 -2.05 7.85 0.23
C THR A 121 -1.43 6.68 1.01
N HIS A 122 -0.16 6.80 1.37
CA HIS A 122 0.53 5.94 2.33
C HIS A 122 0.81 6.62 3.68
N LEU A 123 0.36 7.86 3.85
CA LEU A 123 0.61 8.63 5.05
C LEU A 123 -0.28 8.17 6.24
N PRO A 124 0.24 8.29 7.47
CA PRO A 124 -0.57 8.26 8.68
C PRO A 124 -1.68 9.33 8.65
N ALA A 125 -2.75 9.11 9.41
CA ALA A 125 -3.90 10.02 9.44
C ALA A 125 -3.52 11.45 9.88
N GLU A 126 -2.56 11.60 10.80
CA GLU A 126 -2.12 12.90 11.29
C GLU A 126 -1.31 13.74 10.28
N ASP A 127 -0.96 13.15 9.13
CA ASP A 127 -0.13 13.76 8.10
C ASP A 127 -0.92 14.22 6.86
N ILE A 128 -2.24 14.05 6.87
CA ILE A 128 -3.12 14.49 5.78
C ILE A 128 -4.25 15.38 6.34
N PRO A 129 -4.84 16.28 5.52
CA PRO A 129 -6.02 17.00 5.93
C PRO A 129 -7.21 16.04 6.06
N LEU A 130 -7.90 16.14 7.20
CA LEU A 130 -9.14 15.43 7.47
C LEU A 130 -10.31 16.42 7.42
N ASP A 131 -11.38 16.03 6.73
CA ASP A 131 -12.64 16.79 6.63
C ASP A 131 -13.79 15.80 6.86
N ASP A 132 -14.91 16.24 7.43
CA ASP A 132 -16.09 15.39 7.66
C ASP A 132 -16.89 15.13 6.37
N ARG A 133 -16.71 15.96 5.34
CA ARG A 133 -17.38 15.79 4.04
C ARG A 133 -16.77 14.68 3.21
N ALA A 134 -15.45 14.53 3.27
CA ALA A 134 -14.73 13.48 2.53
C ALA A 134 -14.88 12.11 3.19
N ARG A 135 -14.60 11.04 2.43
CA ARG A 135 -14.63 9.66 2.91
C ARG A 135 -13.24 9.04 2.89
N TYR A 136 -12.99 8.12 3.82
CA TYR A 136 -11.68 7.51 4.02
C TYR A 136 -11.80 5.99 4.07
N ILE A 137 -11.13 5.28 3.16
CA ILE A 137 -10.96 3.82 3.21
C ILE A 137 -9.54 3.53 3.65
N VAL A 138 -9.40 2.80 4.74
CA VAL A 138 -8.11 2.37 5.27
C VAL A 138 -7.97 0.86 5.12
N VAL A 139 -6.89 0.42 4.49
CA VAL A 139 -6.59 -1.01 4.36
C VAL A 139 -5.35 -1.39 5.16
N MET A 140 -5.56 -2.26 6.14
CA MET A 140 -4.52 -2.83 7.00
C MET A 140 -4.20 -4.27 6.59
N ARG A 141 -2.96 -4.68 6.77
CA ARG A 141 -2.51 -6.06 6.52
C ARG A 141 -1.57 -6.49 7.62
N ASP A 142 -1.59 -7.79 7.92
CA ASP A 142 -0.67 -8.44 8.84
C ASP A 142 0.78 -7.99 8.53
N PRO A 143 1.49 -7.38 9.50
CA PRO A 143 2.83 -6.85 9.29
C PRO A 143 3.82 -7.93 8.84
N LYS A 144 3.61 -9.20 9.19
CA LYS A 144 4.44 -10.33 8.75
C LYS A 144 4.30 -10.57 7.24
N ASP A 145 3.08 -10.46 6.71
CA ASP A 145 2.83 -10.57 5.27
C ASP A 145 3.28 -9.30 4.51
N VAL A 146 3.16 -8.12 5.14
CA VAL A 146 3.70 -6.86 4.62
C VAL A 146 5.21 -6.96 4.47
N TYR A 147 5.92 -7.48 5.48
CA TYR A 147 7.37 -7.69 5.47
C TYR A 147 7.84 -8.45 4.22
N VAL A 148 7.24 -9.62 3.97
CA VAL A 148 7.60 -10.46 2.81
C VAL A 148 7.26 -9.76 1.50
N SER A 149 6.07 -9.15 1.42
CA SER A 149 5.65 -8.46 0.20
C SER A 149 6.53 -7.26 -0.12
N ALA A 150 7.02 -6.54 0.89
CA ALA A 150 7.88 -5.39 0.74
C ALA A 150 9.32 -5.81 0.40
N TYR A 151 9.84 -6.89 1.00
CA TYR A 151 11.14 -7.46 0.63
C TYR A 151 11.24 -7.73 -0.87
N HIS A 152 10.28 -8.49 -1.42
CA HIS A 152 10.26 -8.80 -2.84
C HIS A 152 10.03 -7.58 -3.71
N PHE A 153 9.21 -6.63 -3.25
CA PHE A 153 8.94 -5.40 -3.99
C PHE A 153 10.19 -4.54 -4.14
N PHE A 154 10.87 -4.24 -3.03
CA PHE A 154 12.11 -3.47 -3.08
C PHE A 154 13.25 -4.27 -3.73
N GLY A 155 13.33 -5.57 -3.50
CA GLY A 155 14.28 -6.43 -4.21
C GLY A 155 14.11 -6.38 -5.73
N GLY A 156 12.86 -6.37 -6.22
CA GLY A 156 12.54 -6.27 -7.65
C GLY A 156 12.76 -4.87 -8.23
N VAL A 157 12.18 -3.84 -7.60
CA VAL A 157 12.35 -2.42 -7.95
C VAL A 157 13.83 -2.03 -7.98
N ALA A 158 14.58 -2.56 -7.04
CA ALA A 158 15.93 -2.14 -6.79
C ALA A 158 16.97 -3.12 -7.36
N ARG A 159 16.59 -4.20 -8.06
CA ARG A 159 17.54 -5.09 -8.73
C ARG A 159 18.49 -4.37 -9.70
N GLY A 160 18.08 -3.20 -10.22
CA GLY A 160 18.92 -2.32 -11.05
C GLY A 160 19.72 -1.24 -10.30
N ILE A 161 19.50 -1.01 -8.99
CA ILE A 161 20.11 0.11 -8.22
C ILE A 161 20.73 -0.36 -6.88
N ILE A 162 20.06 -1.26 -6.16
CA ILE A 162 20.29 -1.68 -4.77
C ILE A 162 20.46 -3.20 -4.64
N GLY A 163 20.22 -3.97 -5.71
CA GLY A 163 20.06 -5.44 -5.72
C GLY A 163 21.20 -6.24 -5.11
N THR A 164 22.34 -5.62 -4.84
CA THR A 164 23.52 -6.24 -4.23
C THR A 164 23.58 -6.07 -2.70
N PHE A 165 22.70 -5.28 -2.06
CA PHE A 165 22.91 -4.85 -0.65
C PHE A 165 21.75 -5.07 0.33
N LEU A 166 20.60 -5.64 -0.08
CA LEU A 166 19.45 -5.85 0.81
C LEU A 166 19.26 -7.33 1.15
N THR A 167 20.05 -7.87 2.08
CA THR A 167 19.88 -9.26 2.55
C THR A 167 18.59 -9.41 3.38
N PRO A 168 18.03 -10.62 3.53
CA PRO A 168 16.90 -10.87 4.42
C PRO A 168 17.13 -10.36 5.84
N GLU A 169 18.34 -10.53 6.39
CA GLU A 169 18.68 -10.11 7.76
C GLU A 169 18.73 -8.58 7.89
N ALA A 170 19.31 -7.89 6.90
CA ALA A 170 19.33 -6.43 6.86
C ALA A 170 17.92 -5.85 6.72
N TRP A 171 17.08 -6.49 5.89
CA TRP A 171 15.68 -6.14 5.73
C TRP A 171 14.88 -6.38 7.02
N TYR A 172 15.09 -7.51 7.69
CA TYR A 172 14.48 -7.85 8.97
C TYR A 172 14.73 -6.79 10.04
N LYS A 173 16.02 -6.48 10.29
CA LYS A 173 16.41 -5.42 11.24
C LYS A 173 15.80 -4.07 10.89
N ARG A 174 15.69 -3.77 9.59
CA ARG A 174 15.11 -2.50 9.13
C ARG A 174 13.61 -2.42 9.33
N PHE A 175 12.89 -3.50 9.07
CA PHE A 175 11.44 -3.55 9.24
C PHE A 175 11.02 -3.38 10.70
N LEU A 176 11.82 -3.92 11.63
CA LEU A 176 11.62 -3.73 13.07
C LEU A 176 11.99 -2.32 13.56
N ALA A 177 12.77 -1.56 12.80
CA ALA A 177 13.18 -0.23 13.22
C ALA A 177 12.00 0.75 13.23
N ALA A 178 11.88 1.55 14.29
CA ALA A 178 10.83 2.57 14.44
C ALA A 178 10.81 3.63 13.31
N LYS A 179 11.92 3.76 12.55
CA LYS A 179 12.08 4.77 11.49
C LYS A 179 12.57 4.12 10.18
N GLY A 180 11.78 3.17 9.68
CA GLY A 180 12.01 2.50 8.40
C GLY A 180 11.69 3.36 7.18
N PRO A 181 12.09 2.93 5.96
CA PRO A 181 11.85 3.66 4.71
C PRO A 181 10.36 3.76 4.31
N MET A 182 9.47 3.00 4.94
CA MET A 182 8.02 3.00 4.68
C MET A 182 7.21 3.61 5.83
N ASN A 183 7.84 4.38 6.72
CA ASN A 183 7.32 4.67 8.07
C ASN A 183 7.13 3.37 8.90
N ASN A 184 6.72 3.50 10.15
CA ASN A 184 6.43 2.35 11.00
C ASN A 184 4.99 1.88 10.79
N TRP A 185 4.80 0.56 10.66
CA TRP A 185 3.48 -0.03 10.43
C TRP A 185 2.50 0.25 11.57
N ALA A 186 2.96 0.18 12.83
CA ALA A 186 2.12 0.41 14.00
C ALA A 186 1.73 1.88 14.14
N ASP A 187 2.61 2.82 13.79
CA ASP A 187 2.26 4.26 13.74
C ASP A 187 1.11 4.51 12.74
N PHE A 188 1.21 3.97 11.52
CA PHE A 188 0.14 4.06 10.52
C PHE A 188 -1.16 3.40 11.03
N ALA A 189 -1.06 2.18 11.56
CA ALA A 189 -2.22 1.43 12.01
C ALA A 189 -2.93 2.14 13.18
N ALA A 190 -2.18 2.61 14.18
CA ALA A 190 -2.72 3.31 15.34
C ALA A 190 -3.41 4.62 14.94
N GLY A 191 -2.77 5.46 14.12
CA GLY A 191 -3.32 6.76 13.72
C GLY A 191 -4.65 6.63 12.99
N TRP A 192 -4.75 5.69 12.06
CA TRP A 192 -6.01 5.41 11.37
C TRP A 192 -7.04 4.68 12.25
N TRP A 193 -6.60 3.77 13.13
CA TRP A 193 -7.49 3.06 14.05
C TRP A 193 -8.14 3.99 15.08
N ALA A 194 -7.47 5.06 15.47
CA ALA A 194 -8.05 6.09 16.34
C ALA A 194 -9.26 6.81 15.71
N LEU A 195 -9.43 6.74 14.39
CA LEU A 195 -10.53 7.38 13.66
C LEU A 195 -11.65 6.40 13.27
N ARG A 196 -11.55 5.12 13.66
CA ARG A 196 -12.46 4.05 13.22
C ARG A 196 -13.94 4.28 13.51
N ASP A 197 -14.25 5.08 14.54
CA ASP A 197 -15.63 5.33 15.00
C ASP A 197 -16.26 6.52 14.27
N ARG A 198 -15.51 7.21 13.39
CA ARG A 198 -16.06 8.24 12.50
C ARG A 198 -16.86 7.58 11.39
N GLU A 199 -18.06 8.10 11.12
CA GLU A 199 -18.97 7.60 10.08
C GLU A 199 -18.35 7.63 8.67
N ASN A 200 -17.43 8.57 8.43
CA ASN A 200 -16.74 8.74 7.16
C ASN A 200 -15.39 8.01 7.08
N VAL A 201 -15.10 7.08 7.99
CA VAL A 201 -13.89 6.25 7.99
C VAL A 201 -14.26 4.77 7.98
N MET A 202 -13.84 4.05 6.94
CA MET A 202 -14.00 2.59 6.86
C MET A 202 -12.65 1.90 6.93
N ILE A 203 -12.45 1.09 7.97
CA ILE A 203 -11.26 0.24 8.11
C ILE A 203 -11.57 -1.18 7.60
N LEU A 204 -10.71 -1.65 6.70
CA LEU A 204 -10.72 -3.00 6.14
C LEU A 204 -9.37 -3.67 6.39
N THR A 205 -9.38 -4.99 6.50
CA THR A 205 -8.16 -5.79 6.41
C THR A 205 -8.02 -6.43 5.04
N TYR A 206 -6.79 -6.57 4.55
CA TYR A 206 -6.50 -7.35 3.35
C TYR A 206 -7.05 -8.77 3.43
N ALA A 207 -7.08 -9.35 4.64
CA ALA A 207 -7.67 -10.66 4.89
C ALA A 207 -9.19 -10.68 4.62
N GLN A 208 -9.93 -9.66 5.04
CA GLN A 208 -11.36 -9.51 4.75
C GLN A 208 -11.61 -9.32 3.26
N LEU A 209 -10.86 -8.40 2.62
CA LEU A 209 -10.94 -8.18 1.16
C LEU A 209 -10.75 -9.49 0.38
N LYS A 210 -9.84 -10.34 0.87
CA LYS A 210 -9.53 -11.61 0.23
C LYS A 210 -10.53 -12.73 0.53
N ALA A 211 -11.04 -12.79 1.75
CA ALA A 211 -11.95 -13.85 2.17
C ALA A 211 -13.26 -13.79 1.38
N ASP A 212 -13.80 -12.59 1.18
CA ASP A 212 -15.00 -12.36 0.39
C ASP A 212 -14.92 -11.00 -0.33
N PRO A 213 -14.36 -10.97 -1.56
CA PRO A 213 -14.27 -9.75 -2.35
C PRO A 213 -15.64 -9.14 -2.68
N ALA A 214 -16.68 -9.97 -2.80
CA ALA A 214 -18.02 -9.51 -3.15
C ALA A 214 -18.66 -8.77 -1.97
N ALA A 215 -18.60 -9.33 -0.76
CA ALA A 215 -19.08 -8.66 0.45
C ALA A 215 -18.26 -7.40 0.77
N ALA A 216 -16.95 -7.42 0.51
CA ALA A 216 -16.11 -6.23 0.64
C ALA A 216 -16.54 -5.12 -0.33
N LEU A 217 -16.83 -5.46 -1.59
CA LEU A 217 -17.31 -4.51 -2.59
C LEU A 217 -18.67 -3.93 -2.22
N GLU A 218 -19.61 -4.74 -1.72
CA GLU A 218 -20.90 -4.26 -1.23
C GLU A 218 -20.75 -3.26 -0.08
N ARG A 219 -19.84 -3.53 0.86
CA ARG A 219 -19.52 -2.58 1.95
C ARG A 219 -18.92 -1.29 1.42
N ILE A 220 -18.00 -1.36 0.45
CA ILE A 220 -17.42 -0.17 -0.17
C ILE A 220 -18.50 0.64 -0.88
N ALA A 221 -19.37 -0.01 -1.65
CA ALA A 221 -20.45 0.65 -2.39
C ALA A 221 -21.45 1.34 -1.45
N ALA A 222 -21.86 0.67 -0.37
CA ALA A 222 -22.70 1.28 0.65
C ALA A 222 -22.02 2.47 1.32
N PHE A 223 -20.73 2.34 1.65
CA PHE A 223 -19.95 3.42 2.26
C PHE A 223 -19.78 4.64 1.34
N THR A 224 -19.74 4.43 0.02
CA THR A 224 -19.62 5.51 -0.97
C THR A 224 -20.96 5.95 -1.57
N ASP A 225 -22.09 5.51 -1.00
CA ASP A 225 -23.45 5.72 -1.55
C ASP A 225 -23.56 5.43 -3.05
N THR A 226 -22.83 4.42 -3.53
CA THR A 226 -22.79 4.04 -4.94
C THR A 226 -23.79 2.91 -5.18
N PRO A 227 -24.83 3.10 -6.01
CA PRO A 227 -25.76 2.03 -6.35
C PRO A 227 -25.03 0.87 -7.01
N LEU A 228 -25.07 -0.31 -6.39
CA LEU A 228 -24.37 -1.50 -6.85
C LEU A 228 -25.34 -2.46 -7.53
N SER A 229 -25.59 -2.26 -8.83
CA SER A 229 -26.38 -3.22 -9.61
C SER A 229 -25.63 -4.56 -9.74
N PRO A 230 -26.35 -5.68 -10.00
CA PRO A 230 -25.70 -6.97 -10.25
C PRO A 230 -24.65 -6.92 -11.37
N GLU A 231 -24.91 -6.14 -12.42
CA GLU A 231 -24.03 -5.96 -13.58
C GLU A 231 -22.77 -5.18 -13.19
N LEU A 232 -22.93 -4.06 -12.47
CA LEU A 232 -21.80 -3.29 -11.96
C LEU A 232 -20.94 -4.14 -11.02
N LYS A 233 -21.58 -4.89 -10.11
CA LYS A 233 -20.89 -5.80 -9.18
C LYS A 233 -20.07 -6.84 -9.93
N ALA A 234 -20.67 -7.50 -10.93
CA ALA A 234 -19.97 -8.51 -11.72
C ALA A 234 -18.76 -7.91 -12.45
N SER A 235 -18.94 -6.76 -13.12
CA SER A 235 -17.88 -6.10 -13.87
C SER A 235 -16.71 -5.64 -12.98
N VAL A 236 -17.00 -5.02 -11.84
CA VAL A 236 -15.97 -4.59 -10.88
C VAL A 236 -15.21 -5.80 -10.33
N LEU A 237 -15.89 -6.90 -9.98
CA LEU A 237 -15.25 -8.10 -9.45
C LEU A 237 -14.37 -8.80 -10.49
N GLU A 238 -14.80 -8.85 -11.75
CA GLU A 238 -14.00 -9.40 -12.84
C GLU A 238 -12.71 -8.60 -13.04
N ARG A 239 -12.84 -7.27 -13.24
CA ARG A 239 -11.71 -6.36 -13.51
C ARG A 239 -10.82 -6.11 -12.31
N SER A 240 -11.29 -6.41 -11.10
CA SER A 240 -10.48 -6.37 -9.88
C SER A 240 -10.01 -7.76 -9.44
N GLY A 241 -10.36 -8.81 -10.19
CA GLY A 241 -9.96 -10.18 -9.92
C GLY A 241 -8.46 -10.36 -10.12
N PHE A 242 -7.86 -11.29 -9.36
CA PHE A 242 -6.42 -11.55 -9.44
C PHE A 242 -5.95 -11.89 -10.86
N ALA A 243 -6.73 -12.68 -11.61
CA ALA A 243 -6.41 -13.05 -12.98
C ALA A 243 -6.34 -11.82 -13.91
N TRP A 244 -7.37 -10.96 -13.87
CA TRP A 244 -7.41 -9.74 -14.68
C TRP A 244 -6.27 -8.80 -14.31
N MET A 245 -6.11 -8.49 -13.02
CA MET A 245 -5.06 -7.59 -12.55
C MET A 245 -3.66 -8.13 -12.88
N LYS A 246 -3.47 -9.45 -12.84
CA LYS A 246 -2.20 -10.08 -13.19
C LYS A 246 -1.90 -9.99 -14.68
N ALA A 247 -2.91 -10.14 -15.53
CA ALA A 247 -2.77 -9.98 -16.98
C ALA A 247 -2.47 -8.52 -17.38
N HIS A 248 -2.88 -7.55 -16.55
CA HIS A 248 -2.67 -6.11 -16.76
C HIS A 248 -1.70 -5.51 -15.74
N GLU A 249 -0.71 -6.29 -15.27
CA GLU A 249 0.16 -5.87 -14.16
C GLU A 249 1.01 -4.64 -14.50
N ASP A 250 1.26 -4.40 -15.79
CA ASP A 250 1.96 -3.23 -16.33
C ASP A 250 1.28 -1.90 -15.95
N ARG A 251 -0.06 -1.90 -15.85
CA ARG A 251 -0.86 -0.71 -15.51
C ARG A 251 -0.76 -0.27 -14.05
N PHE A 252 -0.16 -1.11 -13.21
CA PHE A 252 -0.04 -0.85 -11.77
C PHE A 252 1.41 -0.61 -11.33
N MET A 253 2.38 -0.82 -12.23
CA MET A 253 3.80 -0.83 -11.91
C MET A 253 4.28 0.45 -11.23
N PRO A 254 5.37 0.42 -10.44
CA PRO A 254 5.85 1.62 -9.78
C PRO A 254 6.23 2.65 -10.83
N VAL A 255 5.78 3.90 -10.63
CA VAL A 255 6.17 5.05 -11.46
C VAL A 255 7.62 5.40 -11.13
N LEU A 256 8.55 4.59 -11.63
CA LEU A 256 9.99 4.78 -11.50
C LEU A 256 10.57 5.17 -12.86
N PRO A 257 11.61 6.02 -12.89
CA PRO A 257 12.35 6.25 -14.12
C PRO A 257 12.87 4.91 -14.64
N HIS A 258 12.70 4.65 -15.94
CA HIS A 258 13.14 3.41 -16.59
C HIS A 258 14.66 3.26 -16.46
N TRP A 259 15.11 2.52 -15.45
CA TRP A 259 16.48 2.02 -15.36
C TRP A 259 16.42 0.55 -15.73
N ARG A 260 17.12 0.18 -16.81
CA ARG A 260 17.10 -1.14 -17.45
C ARG A 260 17.24 -2.27 -16.42
N GLY A 261 16.12 -2.93 -16.15
CA GLY A 261 15.96 -4.13 -15.34
C GLY A 261 14.51 -4.58 -15.49
N ALA A 262 14.27 -5.89 -15.61
CA ALA A 262 12.91 -6.40 -15.75
C ALA A 262 12.05 -5.88 -14.57
N PRO A 263 10.86 -5.30 -14.84
CA PRO A 263 9.99 -4.82 -13.77
C PRO A 263 9.74 -5.97 -12.78
N GLY A 264 10.11 -5.80 -11.53
CA GLY A 264 9.84 -6.80 -10.50
C GLY A 264 8.33 -7.11 -10.46
N THR A 265 7.95 -8.37 -10.28
CA THR A 265 6.55 -8.78 -10.26
C THR A 265 5.78 -8.05 -9.15
N MET A 266 4.81 -7.22 -9.54
CA MET A 266 4.00 -6.45 -8.59
C MET A 266 2.94 -7.29 -7.88
N LEU A 267 2.27 -8.16 -8.65
CA LEU A 267 1.27 -9.11 -8.18
C LEU A 267 1.93 -10.48 -8.06
N ARG A 268 2.52 -10.74 -6.88
CA ARG A 268 3.34 -11.94 -6.62
C ARG A 268 2.51 -13.22 -6.50
N ALA A 269 1.62 -13.27 -5.52
CA ALA A 269 0.85 -14.48 -5.22
C ALA A 269 -0.59 -14.21 -4.77
N GLY A 270 -0.88 -13.00 -4.26
CA GLY A 270 -2.18 -12.72 -3.63
C GLY A 270 -2.51 -13.67 -2.46
N LYS A 271 -1.53 -14.42 -1.93
CA LYS A 271 -1.71 -15.43 -0.86
C LYS A 271 -1.63 -14.79 0.53
N ARG A 272 -2.36 -15.38 1.48
CA ARG A 272 -2.28 -15.05 2.92
C ARG A 272 -1.29 -16.03 3.55
N GLY A 273 -0.50 -15.60 4.53
CA GLY A 273 0.46 -16.48 5.21
C GLY A 273 1.74 -16.73 4.43
N GLY A 274 2.10 -15.84 3.50
CA GLY A 274 3.39 -15.88 2.80
C GLY A 274 4.57 -15.60 3.72
N ALA A 275 4.32 -15.11 4.94
CA ALA A 275 5.33 -14.92 5.98
C ALA A 275 6.25 -16.13 6.20
N ARG A 276 5.68 -17.35 6.24
CA ARG A 276 6.44 -18.59 6.48
C ARG A 276 7.43 -18.95 5.36
N GLU A 277 7.35 -18.29 4.21
CA GLU A 277 8.32 -18.46 3.11
C GLU A 277 9.69 -17.84 3.44
N MET A 278 9.73 -16.88 4.35
CA MET A 278 10.91 -16.04 4.61
C MET A 278 11.24 -15.84 6.09
N LEU A 279 10.27 -16.04 6.97
CA LEU A 279 10.40 -15.78 8.39
C LEU A 279 10.21 -17.06 9.18
N ASP A 280 11.15 -17.36 10.07
CA ASP A 280 11.00 -18.42 11.06
C ASP A 280 10.01 -18.02 12.18
N ASP A 281 9.67 -18.96 13.07
CA ASP A 281 8.70 -18.73 14.14
C ASP A 281 9.16 -17.66 15.13
N ALA A 282 10.45 -17.60 15.46
CA ALA A 282 11.01 -16.62 16.38
C ALA A 282 10.95 -15.20 15.78
N GLN A 283 11.28 -15.07 14.50
CA GLN A 283 11.24 -13.82 13.77
C GLN A 283 9.82 -13.27 13.65
N ARG A 284 8.83 -14.16 13.43
CA ARG A 284 7.40 -13.81 13.37
C ARG A 284 6.89 -13.36 14.74
N ALA A 285 7.22 -14.10 15.80
CA ALA A 285 6.88 -13.72 17.17
C ALA A 285 7.51 -12.38 17.56
N GLN A 286 8.76 -12.11 17.16
CA GLN A 286 9.42 -10.83 17.41
C GLN A 286 8.79 -9.68 16.63
N ILE A 287 8.36 -9.87 15.38
CA ILE A 287 7.58 -8.86 14.65
C ILE A 287 6.29 -8.56 15.42
N ASP A 288 5.53 -9.58 15.80
CA ASP A 288 4.28 -9.39 16.54
C ASP A 288 4.52 -8.66 17.87
N ALA A 289 5.52 -9.07 18.65
CA ALA A 289 5.87 -8.41 19.90
C ALA A 289 6.27 -6.94 19.70
N THR A 290 7.05 -6.64 18.66
CA THR A 290 7.48 -5.27 18.33
C THR A 290 6.29 -4.39 17.97
N MET A 291 5.36 -4.90 17.14
CA MET A 291 4.19 -4.13 16.73
C MET A 291 3.22 -3.92 17.90
N ARG A 292 2.99 -4.94 18.74
CA ARG A 292 2.18 -4.82 19.97
C ARG A 292 2.77 -3.80 20.93
N ALA A 293 4.08 -3.88 21.20
CA ALA A 293 4.75 -2.93 22.08
C ALA A 293 4.60 -1.50 21.57
N ARG A 294 4.77 -1.27 20.26
CA ARG A 294 4.60 0.04 19.66
C ARG A 294 3.14 0.54 19.71
N LEU A 295 2.16 -0.32 19.45
CA LEU A 295 0.74 0.03 19.60
C LEU A 295 0.40 0.44 21.03
N LEU A 296 0.94 -0.29 22.03
CA LEU A 296 0.77 0.02 23.45
C LEU A 296 1.42 1.37 23.81
N GLU A 297 2.64 1.64 23.34
CA GLU A 297 3.32 2.94 23.52
C GLU A 297 2.50 4.11 22.95
N LEU A 298 1.79 3.88 21.84
CA LEU A 298 0.92 4.86 21.20
C LEU A 298 -0.46 4.99 21.88
N GLY A 299 -0.74 4.17 22.90
CA GLY A 299 -2.06 4.12 23.54
C GLY A 299 -3.16 3.57 22.63
N SER A 300 -2.81 2.81 21.59
CA SER A 300 -3.77 2.25 20.65
C SER A 300 -4.48 1.03 21.23
N ASP A 301 -5.81 1.00 21.07
CA ASP A 301 -6.68 -0.13 21.40
C ASP A 301 -6.95 -1.04 20.19
N LEU A 302 -6.10 -1.00 19.16
CA LEU A 302 -6.21 -1.89 18.00
C LEU A 302 -6.15 -3.35 18.46
N PRO A 303 -7.17 -4.19 18.15
CA PRO A 303 -7.23 -5.58 18.60
C PRO A 303 -6.30 -6.45 17.75
N TYR A 304 -4.98 -6.26 17.93
CA TYR A 304 -3.93 -6.80 17.07
C TYR A 304 -4.05 -8.32 16.90
N ASP A 305 -4.25 -9.05 17.99
CA ASP A 305 -4.29 -10.51 17.97
C ASP A 305 -5.55 -11.07 17.28
N ALA A 306 -6.70 -10.39 17.44
CA ALA A 306 -7.92 -10.78 16.75
C ALA A 306 -7.80 -10.60 15.23
N LEU A 307 -7.07 -9.56 14.80
CA LEU A 307 -6.93 -9.22 13.38
C LEU A 307 -5.75 -9.95 12.70
N PHE A 308 -4.62 -10.07 13.39
CA PHE A 308 -3.32 -10.45 12.83
C PHE A 308 -2.57 -11.52 13.63
N GLY A 309 -3.11 -11.95 14.78
CA GLY A 309 -2.57 -13.08 15.53
C GLY A 309 -2.66 -14.38 14.71
N GLU A 310 -1.76 -15.32 15.00
CA GLU A 310 -1.92 -16.67 14.47
C GLU A 310 -3.22 -17.25 15.04
N ARG A 311 -4.22 -17.49 14.18
CA ARG A 311 -5.32 -18.36 14.58
C ARG A 311 -4.70 -19.71 14.88
N ALA A 312 -4.95 -20.26 16.07
CA ALA A 312 -4.66 -21.65 16.35
C ALA A 312 -5.24 -22.45 15.18
N THR A 313 -4.37 -23.03 14.36
CA THR A 313 -4.80 -24.02 13.40
C THR A 313 -5.44 -25.10 14.24
N ASP A 314 -6.73 -25.34 14.02
CA ASP A 314 -7.49 -26.41 14.64
C ASP A 314 -6.64 -27.67 14.49
N SER A 315 -5.99 -28.10 15.58
CA SER A 315 -5.08 -29.22 15.59
C SER A 315 -5.93 -30.48 15.55
N SER A 316 -6.48 -30.80 14.37
CA SER A 316 -7.24 -32.02 14.15
C SER A 316 -6.36 -33.26 14.00
N SER A 317 -5.07 -33.17 14.29
CA SER A 317 -4.19 -34.31 14.54
C SER A 317 -4.28 -34.78 16.00
N SER A 318 -5.45 -35.28 16.43
CA SER A 318 -5.59 -36.09 17.66
C SER A 318 -6.86 -36.95 17.75
N ARG A 319 -7.63 -37.13 16.67
CA ARG A 319 -8.72 -38.15 16.64
C ARG A 319 -8.57 -39.14 15.50
N LYS A 320 -7.49 -39.94 15.55
CA LYS A 320 -7.43 -41.28 14.96
C LYS A 320 -6.48 -42.16 15.78
N MET A 321 -6.92 -42.49 16.99
CA MET A 321 -6.54 -43.70 17.70
C MET A 321 -7.70 -43.98 18.68
N LEU A 322 -8.28 -45.17 18.58
CA LEU A 322 -9.56 -45.62 19.15
C LEU A 322 -10.77 -45.51 18.20
N ALA A 323 -10.73 -46.35 17.17
CA ALA A 323 -11.81 -47.24 16.78
C ALA A 323 -11.16 -48.48 16.13
#